data_AF-A0A4Q3C5Q9-F1
#
_entry.id   AF-A0A4Q3C5Q9-F1
#
_cell.length_a   1.000
_cell.length_b   1.000
_cell.length_c   1.000
_cell.angle_alpha   90.00
_cell.angle_beta   90.00
_cell.angle_gamma   90.00
#
_symmetry.space_group_name_H-M   'P 1'
#
loop_
_entity.id
_entity.type
_entity.pdbx_description
1 polymer ?
#
loop_
_entity_poly.entity_id
_entity_poly.type
_entity_poly.pdbx_seq_one_letter_code
_entity_poly.pdbx_strand_id
1 'polypeptide(L)'
;MATQPLEAPFQWTREPRAVDALDKALRENPQVLPEHTEKWDVSRSDIYVEDRWQPIFKEMRAAGDLHKVTDSPFGSHWNVVSHRAIQHIEALPELYSSAGGITILEAMSDEKLAELGRERFELPMFIAMDRPKHTGQRRTVAPKFTPSNMEAMEADIRHRTGELLDSLPRGEVFDWVDTVSIELTTGMLALLFDFPWEDRRLLTFWSDW
;
A
#
# COMPACT_ATOMS: atom_id res chain seq x y z
N MET A 1 6.01 24.31 26.84
CA MET A 1 7.26 23.68 27.33
C MET A 1 6.94 22.24 27.67
N ALA A 2 7.49 21.27 26.93
CA ALA A 2 7.72 19.89 27.38
C ALA A 2 8.45 19.10 26.27
N THR A 3 9.69 19.46 25.95
CA THR A 3 10.64 18.49 25.40
C THR A 3 11.19 17.73 26.60
N GLN A 4 10.61 16.58 26.92
CA GLN A 4 11.29 15.63 27.79
C GLN A 4 12.57 15.17 27.07
N PRO A 5 13.73 15.21 27.71
CA PRO A 5 14.95 14.65 27.13
C PRO A 5 14.75 13.14 26.98
N LEU A 6 15.07 12.61 25.78
CA LEU A 6 15.07 11.16 25.52
C LEU A 6 15.98 10.46 26.53
N GLU A 7 15.44 9.48 27.26
CA GLU A 7 16.21 8.57 28.11
C GLU A 7 17.13 7.73 27.23
N ALA A 8 18.44 7.96 27.35
CA ALA A 8 19.53 7.39 26.55
C ALA A 8 19.44 7.68 25.02
N PRO A 9 20.57 7.84 24.31
CA PRO A 9 20.55 7.95 22.86
C PRO A 9 20.03 6.64 22.26
N PHE A 10 18.81 6.66 21.73
CA PHE A 10 18.28 5.56 20.93
C PHE A 10 19.19 5.38 19.72
N GLN A 11 19.88 4.24 19.64
CA GLN A 11 20.72 3.92 18.50
C GLN A 11 19.86 3.34 17.38
N TRP A 12 19.61 4.15 16.36
CA TRP A 12 18.93 3.69 15.14
C TRP A 12 19.80 2.65 14.43
N THR A 13 19.28 1.45 14.24
CA THR A 13 19.91 0.41 13.43
C THR A 13 19.10 0.21 12.14
N ARG A 14 19.78 -0.17 11.05
CA ARG A 14 19.14 -0.59 9.78
C ARG A 14 19.06 -2.10 9.65
N GLU A 15 19.56 -2.81 10.66
CA GLU A 15 19.61 -4.26 10.73
C GLU A 15 19.02 -4.74 12.07
N PRO A 16 18.36 -5.91 12.09
CA PRO A 16 17.97 -6.70 10.91
C PRO A 16 16.93 -5.95 10.04
N ARG A 17 16.79 -6.33 8.76
CA ARG A 17 15.69 -5.80 7.94
C ARG A 17 14.37 -6.22 8.56
N ALA A 18 13.31 -5.43 8.38
CA ALA A 18 11.99 -5.72 8.92
C ALA A 18 11.50 -7.13 8.55
N VAL A 19 11.73 -7.56 7.31
CA VAL A 19 11.40 -8.92 6.83
C VAL A 19 12.17 -10.01 7.57
N ASP A 20 13.47 -9.83 7.80
CA ASP A 20 14.29 -10.83 8.49
C ASP A 20 13.87 -10.95 9.97
N ALA A 21 13.52 -9.81 10.60
CA ALA A 21 13.00 -9.77 11.95
C ALA A 21 11.65 -10.48 12.06
N LEU A 22 10.74 -10.21 11.12
CA LEU A 22 9.41 -10.83 11.04
C LEU A 22 9.53 -12.34 10.81
N ASP A 23 10.35 -12.78 9.85
CA ASP A 23 10.56 -14.20 9.55
C ASP A 23 11.16 -14.97 10.73
N LYS A 24 12.07 -14.35 11.47
CA LYS A 24 12.60 -14.93 12.71
C LYS A 24 11.48 -15.05 13.75
N ALA A 25 10.73 -13.98 13.99
CA ALA A 25 9.67 -13.96 14.99
C ALA A 25 8.57 -14.99 14.69
N LEU A 26 8.16 -15.13 13.42
CA LEU A 26 7.16 -16.11 12.99
C LEU A 26 7.66 -17.56 13.10
N ARG A 27 8.93 -17.83 12.80
CA ARG A 27 9.53 -19.16 13.01
C ARG A 27 9.60 -19.56 14.48
N GLU A 28 9.89 -18.61 15.35
CA GLU A 28 9.94 -18.83 16.80
C GLU A 28 8.54 -18.92 17.43
N ASN A 29 7.52 -18.32 16.78
CA ASN A 29 6.14 -18.24 17.26
C ASN A 29 5.12 -18.64 16.19
N PRO A 30 5.15 -19.89 15.67
CA PRO A 30 4.27 -20.31 14.58
C PRO A 30 2.78 -20.18 14.92
N GLN A 31 2.41 -20.26 16.19
CA GLN A 31 1.04 -20.06 16.70
C GLN A 31 0.48 -18.65 16.50
N VAL A 32 1.33 -17.68 16.14
CA VAL A 32 0.91 -16.29 15.86
C VAL A 32 0.40 -16.16 14.43
N LEU A 33 0.69 -17.13 13.56
CA LEU A 33 0.18 -17.09 12.19
C LEU A 33 -1.35 -17.18 12.20
N PRO A 34 -2.02 -16.28 11.47
CA PRO A 34 -3.47 -16.33 11.35
C PRO A 34 -3.93 -17.65 10.73
N GLU A 35 -4.97 -18.25 11.32
CA GLU A 35 -5.63 -19.42 10.75
C GLU A 35 -6.71 -18.99 9.76
N HIS A 36 -6.61 -19.50 8.52
CA HIS A 36 -7.58 -19.24 7.45
C HIS A 36 -8.36 -20.53 7.17
N THR A 37 -9.58 -20.63 7.71
CA THR A 37 -10.39 -21.86 7.70
C THR A 37 -11.41 -21.89 6.55
N GLU A 38 -11.87 -20.72 6.10
CA GLU A 38 -12.84 -20.57 5.03
C GLU A 38 -12.21 -20.82 3.65
N LYS A 39 -12.91 -21.58 2.80
CA LYS A 39 -12.42 -22.02 1.48
C LYS A 39 -11.92 -20.86 0.59
N TRP A 40 -12.67 -19.76 0.60
CA TRP A 40 -12.41 -18.59 -0.24
C TRP A 40 -11.96 -17.40 0.58
N ASP A 41 -11.35 -17.64 1.74
CA ASP A 41 -10.59 -16.59 2.39
C ASP A 41 -9.30 -16.29 1.60
N VAL A 42 -9.37 -15.24 0.79
CA VAL A 42 -8.26 -14.74 -0.04
C VAL A 42 -7.48 -13.61 0.64
N SER A 43 -7.72 -13.37 1.93
CA SER A 43 -6.92 -12.44 2.74
C SER A 43 -5.58 -13.05 3.18
N ARG A 44 -5.43 -14.37 3.08
CA ARG A 44 -4.19 -15.10 3.36
C ARG A 44 -3.05 -14.65 2.43
N SER A 45 -1.91 -14.29 3.00
CA SER A 45 -0.80 -13.70 2.23
C SER A 45 -0.01 -14.73 1.40
N ASP A 46 0.03 -15.99 1.83
CA ASP A 46 0.80 -17.06 1.20
C ASP A 46 0.43 -17.29 -0.27
N ILE A 47 -0.85 -17.17 -0.62
CA ILE A 47 -1.29 -17.37 -2.02
C ILE A 47 -0.76 -16.30 -2.98
N TYR A 48 -0.34 -15.13 -2.46
CA TYR A 48 0.26 -14.07 -3.26
C TYR A 48 1.78 -14.20 -3.27
N VAL A 49 2.39 -14.51 -2.12
CA VAL A 49 3.85 -14.76 -2.00
C VAL A 49 4.28 -15.94 -2.89
N GLU A 50 3.46 -17.00 -2.93
CA GLU A 50 3.73 -18.20 -3.71
C GLU A 50 3.12 -18.18 -5.12
N ASP A 51 2.50 -17.07 -5.51
CA ASP A 51 1.83 -16.89 -6.80
C ASP A 51 0.80 -18.01 -7.14
N ARG A 52 -0.04 -18.37 -6.16
CA ARG A 52 -1.07 -19.43 -6.24
C ARG A 52 -2.52 -18.89 -6.26
N TRP A 53 -2.72 -17.59 -6.28
CA TRP A 53 -4.05 -16.97 -6.19
C TRP A 53 -4.92 -17.21 -7.44
N GLN A 54 -4.31 -17.30 -8.63
CA GLN A 54 -5.00 -17.37 -9.92
C GLN A 54 -6.05 -18.49 -10.03
N PRO A 55 -5.75 -19.77 -9.71
CA PRO A 55 -6.74 -20.84 -9.75
C PRO A 55 -7.90 -20.62 -8.76
N ILE A 56 -7.63 -20.07 -7.58
CA ILE A 56 -8.65 -19.78 -6.56
C ILE A 56 -9.64 -18.74 -7.09
N PHE A 57 -9.14 -17.63 -7.63
CA PHE A 57 -9.97 -16.60 -8.23
C PHE A 57 -10.70 -17.08 -9.50
N LYS A 58 -10.10 -17.99 -10.28
CA LYS A 58 -10.77 -18.63 -11.42
C LYS A 58 -11.97 -19.46 -10.96
N GLU A 59 -11.79 -20.26 -9.91
CA GLU A 59 -12.88 -21.05 -9.33
C GLU A 59 -13.99 -20.17 -8.75
N MET A 60 -13.64 -19.13 -7.98
CA MET A 60 -14.62 -18.17 -7.45
C MET A 60 -15.45 -17.54 -8.56
N ARG A 61 -14.81 -17.01 -9.61
CA ARG A 61 -15.52 -16.41 -10.75
C ARG A 61 -16.44 -17.40 -11.47
N ALA A 62 -16.08 -18.69 -11.52
CA ALA A 62 -16.94 -19.72 -12.11
C ALA A 62 -18.17 -20.03 -11.25
N ALA A 63 -18.07 -19.88 -9.94
CA ALA A 63 -19.16 -20.13 -8.99
C ALA A 63 -20.10 -18.92 -8.79
N GLY A 64 -19.64 -17.71 -9.10
CA GLY A 64 -20.43 -16.48 -8.98
C GLY A 64 -19.57 -15.23 -8.82
N ASP A 65 -20.24 -14.07 -8.81
CA ASP A 65 -19.56 -12.77 -8.76
C ASP A 65 -19.18 -12.32 -7.34
N LEU A 66 -19.91 -12.81 -6.33
CA LEU A 66 -19.85 -12.36 -4.93
C LEU A 66 -19.83 -13.57 -4.00
N HIS A 67 -18.85 -13.59 -3.08
CA HIS A 67 -18.68 -14.69 -2.12
C HIS A 67 -18.45 -14.12 -0.73
N LYS A 68 -19.29 -14.50 0.24
CA LYS A 68 -19.13 -14.06 1.63
C LYS A 68 -18.13 -14.94 2.36
N VAL A 69 -17.16 -14.33 3.01
CA VAL A 69 -16.30 -14.96 4.02
C VAL A 69 -16.82 -14.54 5.39
N THR A 70 -17.20 -15.51 6.22
CA THR A 70 -17.80 -15.22 7.52
C THR A 70 -16.79 -15.20 8.66
N ASP A 71 -15.76 -16.03 8.56
CA ASP A 71 -14.71 -16.16 9.55
C ASP A 71 -13.34 -16.01 8.90
N SER A 72 -12.68 -14.88 9.17
CA SER A 72 -11.30 -14.64 8.77
C SER A 72 -10.57 -13.90 9.89
N PRO A 73 -9.23 -13.94 9.91
CA PRO A 73 -8.42 -13.15 10.83
C PRO A 73 -8.68 -11.64 10.79
N PHE A 74 -9.34 -11.15 9.73
CA PHE A 74 -9.66 -9.74 9.51
C PHE A 74 -11.18 -9.47 9.56
N GLY A 75 -11.98 -10.43 10.04
CA GLY A 75 -13.43 -10.29 10.14
C GLY A 75 -14.20 -10.73 8.90
N SER A 76 -15.53 -10.58 8.94
CA SER A 76 -16.40 -10.98 7.82
C SER A 76 -16.34 -9.96 6.69
N HIS A 77 -16.19 -10.44 5.46
CA HIS A 77 -16.10 -9.60 4.27
C HIS A 77 -16.71 -10.29 3.05
N TRP A 78 -16.84 -9.53 1.96
CA TRP A 78 -17.28 -10.03 0.67
C TRP A 78 -16.13 -9.99 -0.33
N ASN A 79 -15.87 -11.12 -0.99
CA ASN A 79 -15.03 -11.15 -2.17
C ASN A 79 -15.86 -10.75 -3.39
N VAL A 80 -15.39 -9.71 -4.08
CA VAL A 80 -15.98 -9.24 -5.34
C VAL A 80 -15.01 -9.60 -6.46
N VAL A 81 -15.36 -10.60 -7.28
CA VAL A 81 -14.35 -11.29 -8.11
C VAL A 81 -14.50 -11.09 -9.61
N SER A 82 -15.60 -10.48 -10.06
CA SER A 82 -15.83 -10.19 -11.48
C SER A 82 -15.73 -8.71 -11.79
N HIS A 83 -15.21 -8.42 -12.99
CA HIS A 83 -15.04 -7.05 -13.49
C HIS A 83 -16.36 -6.25 -13.43
N ARG A 84 -17.49 -6.87 -13.78
CA ARG A 84 -18.81 -6.22 -13.75
C ARG A 84 -19.22 -5.84 -12.33
N ALA A 85 -19.04 -6.75 -11.37
CA ALA A 85 -19.40 -6.50 -9.98
C ALA A 85 -18.50 -5.41 -9.36
N ILE A 86 -17.20 -5.45 -9.63
CA ILE A 86 -16.25 -4.40 -9.21
C ILE A 86 -16.67 -3.04 -9.76
N GLN A 87 -16.92 -2.94 -11.07
CA GLN A 87 -17.36 -1.68 -11.68
C GLN A 87 -18.68 -1.16 -11.10
N HIS A 88 -19.62 -2.05 -10.80
CA HIS A 88 -20.90 -1.67 -10.20
C HIS A 88 -20.71 -1.05 -8.81
N ILE A 89 -19.85 -1.65 -7.97
CA ILE A 89 -19.55 -1.17 -6.62
C ILE A 89 -18.82 0.17 -6.68
N GLU A 90 -17.75 0.24 -7.47
CA GLU A 90 -16.94 1.46 -7.68
C GLU A 90 -17.77 2.65 -8.20
N ALA A 91 -18.80 2.39 -9.00
CA ALA A 91 -19.67 3.43 -9.55
C ALA A 91 -20.68 4.00 -8.54
N LEU A 92 -20.86 3.38 -7.37
CA LEU A 92 -21.91 3.70 -6.40
C LEU A 92 -21.33 4.05 -5.02
N PRO A 93 -20.49 5.09 -4.90
CA PRO A 93 -19.84 5.46 -3.62
C PRO A 93 -20.82 5.96 -2.55
N GLU A 94 -22.05 6.33 -2.91
CA GLU A 94 -23.10 6.68 -1.94
C GLU A 94 -23.70 5.43 -1.26
N LEU A 95 -23.50 4.24 -1.85
CA LEU A 95 -23.91 2.94 -1.28
C LEU A 95 -22.72 2.19 -0.69
N TYR A 96 -21.56 2.27 -1.35
CA TYR A 96 -20.32 1.62 -0.94
C TYR A 96 -19.31 2.69 -0.52
N SER A 97 -19.41 3.06 0.75
CA SER A 97 -18.58 4.12 1.36
C SER A 97 -17.11 3.71 1.43
N SER A 98 -16.22 4.68 1.22
CA SER A 98 -14.78 4.54 1.54
C SER A 98 -14.41 5.23 2.85
N ALA A 99 -15.37 5.90 3.50
CA ALA A 99 -15.17 6.47 4.82
C ALA A 99 -15.01 5.35 5.86
N GLY A 100 -13.98 5.47 6.70
CA GLY A 100 -13.69 4.50 7.76
C GLY A 100 -12.77 3.35 7.34
N GLY A 101 -12.39 3.26 6.05
CA GLY A 101 -11.34 2.34 5.62
C GLY A 101 -11.40 1.99 4.12
N ILE A 102 -10.23 1.71 3.56
CA ILE A 102 -10.06 1.21 2.17
C ILE A 102 -9.36 -0.15 2.13
N THR A 103 -9.20 -0.77 3.30
CA THR A 103 -8.58 -2.07 3.49
C THR A 103 -9.56 -3.01 4.16
N ILE A 104 -9.28 -4.30 4.10
CA ILE A 104 -10.08 -5.32 4.82
C ILE A 104 -9.96 -5.21 6.35
N LEU A 105 -8.97 -4.47 6.86
CA LEU A 105 -8.77 -4.29 8.29
C LEU A 105 -9.85 -3.39 8.88
N GLU A 106 -10.48 -3.85 9.94
CA GLU A 106 -11.34 -3.01 10.77
C GLU A 106 -10.50 -2.01 11.58
N ALA A 107 -11.00 -0.78 11.71
CA ALA A 107 -10.39 0.20 12.59
C ALA A 107 -10.44 -0.32 14.05
N MET A 108 -9.31 -0.22 14.76
CA MET A 108 -9.27 -0.59 16.18
C MET A 108 -10.27 0.25 16.97
N SER A 109 -11.00 -0.39 17.90
CA SER A 109 -11.88 0.31 18.82
C SER A 109 -11.09 1.22 19.77
N ASP A 110 -11.73 2.27 20.29
CA ASP A 110 -11.10 3.17 21.27
C ASP A 110 -10.67 2.41 22.55
N GLU A 111 -11.46 1.40 22.93
CA GLU A 111 -11.13 0.47 24.01
C GLU A 111 -9.83 -0.28 23.72
N LYS A 112 -9.67 -0.82 22.50
CA LYS A 112 -8.46 -1.56 22.11
C LYS A 112 -7.24 -0.66 22.03
N LEU A 113 -7.40 0.57 21.56
CA LEU A 113 -6.35 1.59 21.55
C LEU A 113 -5.91 1.93 22.98
N ALA A 114 -6.87 2.11 23.90
CA ALA A 114 -6.58 2.35 25.31
C ALA A 114 -5.84 1.18 25.98
N GLU A 115 -6.24 -0.07 25.72
CA GLU A 115 -5.53 -1.27 26.19
C GLU A 115 -4.07 -1.30 25.73
N LEU A 116 -3.81 -0.90 24.49
CA LEU A 116 -2.47 -0.87 23.90
C LEU A 116 -1.68 0.38 24.28
N GLY A 117 -2.26 1.31 25.06
CA GLY A 117 -1.66 2.59 25.39
C GLY A 117 -1.37 3.45 24.16
N ARG A 118 -2.16 3.31 23.10
CA ARG A 118 -2.00 4.03 21.83
C ARG A 118 -3.09 5.07 21.67
N GLU A 119 -2.72 6.25 21.19
CA GLU A 119 -3.70 7.24 20.74
C GLU A 119 -4.13 6.93 19.30
N ARG A 120 -5.36 7.31 18.95
CA ARG A 120 -5.84 7.20 17.56
C ARG A 120 -5.03 8.16 16.68
N PHE A 121 -4.27 7.60 15.76
CA PHE A 121 -3.52 8.35 14.77
C PHE A 121 -4.00 7.97 13.37
N GLU A 122 -4.80 8.85 12.77
CA GLU A 122 -5.32 8.67 11.41
C GLU A 122 -4.86 9.85 10.55
N LEU A 123 -3.98 9.58 9.59
CA LEU A 123 -3.61 10.58 8.60
C LEU A 123 -4.78 10.79 7.64
N PRO A 124 -5.28 12.03 7.47
CA PRO A 124 -6.40 12.27 6.58
C PRO A 124 -5.96 12.07 5.12
N MET A 125 -6.46 11.02 4.49
CA MET A 125 -6.24 10.73 3.07
C MET A 125 -7.58 10.78 2.34
N PHE A 126 -7.71 11.60 1.29
CA PHE A 126 -9.01 11.76 0.61
C PHE A 126 -9.54 10.46 0.00
N ILE A 127 -8.68 9.48 -0.29
CA ILE A 127 -9.09 8.15 -0.77
C ILE A 127 -9.99 7.41 0.23
N ALA A 128 -9.84 7.67 1.53
CA ALA A 128 -10.65 7.11 2.61
C ALA A 128 -11.75 8.08 3.08
N MET A 129 -12.29 8.88 2.16
CA MET A 129 -13.35 9.85 2.44
C MET A 129 -14.47 9.75 1.40
N ASP A 130 -15.69 10.05 1.83
CA ASP A 130 -16.82 10.23 0.94
C ASP A 130 -17.02 11.70 0.52
N ARG A 131 -18.01 11.94 -0.35
CA ARG A 131 -18.47 13.29 -0.67
C ARG A 131 -19.07 13.97 0.57
N PRO A 132 -18.94 15.31 0.69
CA PRO A 132 -18.30 16.24 -0.24
C PRO A 132 -16.78 16.43 -0.02
N LYS A 133 -16.22 15.91 1.09
CA LYS A 133 -14.82 16.15 1.47
C LYS A 133 -13.83 15.60 0.44
N HIS A 134 -14.05 14.36 -0.02
CA HIS A 134 -13.26 13.75 -1.10
C HIS A 134 -13.24 14.65 -2.35
N THR A 135 -14.40 15.13 -2.81
CA THR A 135 -14.50 15.99 -4.01
C THR A 135 -13.69 17.27 -3.84
N GLY A 136 -13.74 17.88 -2.65
CA GLY A 136 -12.98 19.10 -2.34
C GLY A 136 -11.48 18.90 -2.48
N GLN A 137 -10.93 17.86 -1.83
CA GLN A 137 -9.48 17.57 -1.87
C GLN A 137 -9.03 17.07 -3.25
N ARG A 138 -9.80 16.18 -3.90
CA ARG A 138 -9.46 15.69 -5.24
C ARG A 138 -9.36 16.83 -6.25
N ARG A 139 -10.20 17.86 -6.13
CA ARG A 139 -10.18 19.03 -7.02
C ARG A 139 -8.90 19.88 -6.88
N THR A 140 -8.21 19.84 -5.75
CA THR A 140 -6.96 20.61 -5.58
C THR A 140 -5.77 19.94 -6.26
N VAL A 141 -5.76 18.60 -6.31
CA VAL A 141 -4.65 17.82 -6.90
C VAL A 141 -4.88 17.45 -8.37
N ALA A 142 -6.13 17.26 -8.79
CA ALA A 142 -6.47 16.83 -10.15
C ALA A 142 -5.85 17.69 -11.27
N PRO A 143 -5.73 19.03 -11.15
CA PRO A 143 -5.12 19.85 -12.18
C PRO A 143 -3.67 19.46 -12.54
N LYS A 144 -2.90 18.87 -11.62
CA LYS A 144 -1.52 18.40 -11.90
C LYS A 144 -1.46 17.23 -12.88
N PHE A 145 -2.57 16.52 -13.05
CA PHE A 145 -2.67 15.32 -13.90
C PHE A 145 -3.49 15.56 -15.17
N THR A 146 -3.58 16.81 -15.64
CA THR A 146 -4.20 17.13 -16.94
C THR A 146 -3.31 16.66 -18.09
N PRO A 147 -3.86 16.37 -19.28
CA PRO A 147 -3.06 15.98 -20.45
C PRO A 147 -1.88 16.93 -20.73
N SER A 148 -2.11 18.24 -20.67
CA SER A 148 -1.06 19.25 -20.88
C SER A 148 0.07 19.21 -19.85
N ASN A 149 -0.24 18.94 -18.58
CA ASN A 149 0.78 18.82 -17.53
C ASN A 149 1.54 17.49 -17.65
N MET A 150 0.87 16.42 -18.07
CA MET A 150 1.53 15.15 -18.37
C MET A 150 2.50 15.29 -19.54
N GLU A 151 2.11 15.99 -20.62
CA GLU A 151 2.98 16.30 -21.76
C GLU A 151 4.19 17.15 -21.35
N ALA A 152 4.00 18.13 -20.46
CA ALA A 152 5.10 18.98 -19.98
C ALA A 152 6.18 18.19 -19.23
N MET A 153 5.82 17.09 -18.53
CA MET A 153 6.76 16.23 -17.83
C MET A 153 7.43 15.18 -18.73
N GLU A 154 6.92 14.96 -19.94
CA GLU A 154 7.36 13.85 -20.81
C GLU A 154 8.86 13.93 -21.14
N ALA A 155 9.36 15.13 -21.46
CA ALA A 155 10.75 15.33 -21.83
C ALA A 155 11.71 14.95 -20.68
N ASP A 156 11.41 15.40 -19.46
CA ASP A 156 12.20 15.10 -18.27
C ASP A 156 12.14 13.62 -17.91
N ILE A 157 10.95 13.01 -17.94
CA ILE A 157 10.76 11.57 -17.70
C ILE A 157 11.59 10.76 -18.70
N ARG A 158 11.49 11.10 -20.00
CA ARG A 158 12.22 10.40 -21.06
C ARG A 158 13.72 10.54 -20.90
N HIS A 159 14.21 11.74 -20.64
CA HIS A 159 15.63 11.99 -20.44
C HIS A 159 16.18 11.18 -19.27
N ARG A 160 15.55 11.28 -18.09
CA ARG A 160 15.99 10.61 -16.86
C ARG A 160 15.87 9.08 -16.94
N THR A 161 14.81 8.59 -17.58
CA THR A 161 14.67 7.16 -17.88
C THR A 161 15.82 6.68 -18.77
N GLY A 162 16.16 7.47 -19.80
CA GLY A 162 17.31 7.19 -20.66
C GLY A 162 18.63 7.11 -19.87
N GLU A 163 18.94 8.14 -19.08
CA GLU A 163 20.16 8.18 -18.25
C GLU A 163 20.25 6.97 -17.30
N LEU A 164 19.14 6.61 -16.65
CA LEU A 164 19.07 5.45 -15.77
C LEU A 164 19.37 4.16 -16.55
N LEU A 165 18.68 3.93 -17.67
CA LEU A 165 18.86 2.72 -18.47
C LEU A 165 20.25 2.62 -19.08
N ASP A 166 20.85 3.76 -19.48
CA ASP A 166 22.22 3.84 -19.99
C ASP A 166 23.27 3.53 -18.91
N SER A 167 22.95 3.75 -17.63
CA SER A 167 23.84 3.46 -16.50
C SER A 167 23.86 1.98 -16.07
N LEU A 168 22.94 1.16 -16.57
CA LEU A 168 22.80 -0.23 -16.13
C LEU A 168 24.02 -1.08 -16.56
N PRO A 169 24.50 -1.98 -15.68
CA PRO A 169 25.63 -2.84 -16.02
C PRO A 169 25.24 -3.84 -17.12
N ARG A 170 26.16 -4.12 -18.03
CA ARG A 170 25.93 -5.03 -19.17
C ARG A 170 26.61 -6.38 -18.92
N GLY A 171 25.81 -7.44 -18.96
CA GLY A 171 26.31 -8.82 -18.75
C GLY A 171 26.54 -9.17 -17.28
N GLU A 172 26.08 -8.33 -16.35
CA GLU A 172 26.17 -8.55 -14.91
C GLU A 172 24.76 -8.63 -14.31
N VAL A 173 24.63 -9.36 -13.20
CA VAL A 173 23.38 -9.46 -12.43
C VAL A 173 23.30 -8.27 -11.49
N PHE A 174 22.14 -7.61 -11.46
CA PHE A 174 21.82 -6.54 -10.52
C PHE A 174 20.35 -6.66 -10.08
N ASP A 175 19.99 -5.94 -9.01
CA ASP A 175 18.61 -5.88 -8.52
C ASP A 175 17.78 -4.89 -9.36
N TRP A 176 16.91 -5.42 -10.21
CA TRP A 176 16.01 -4.62 -11.05
C TRP A 176 15.02 -3.79 -10.23
N VAL A 177 14.54 -4.32 -9.10
CA VAL A 177 13.54 -3.62 -8.28
C VAL A 177 14.19 -2.36 -7.70
N ASP A 178 15.37 -2.49 -7.10
CA ASP A 178 16.08 -1.35 -6.52
C ASP A 178 16.63 -0.38 -7.59
N THR A 179 17.29 -0.92 -8.61
CA THR A 179 18.04 -0.09 -9.57
C THR A 179 17.13 0.54 -10.62
N VAL A 180 16.00 -0.07 -10.94
CA VAL A 180 15.09 0.40 -12.01
C VAL A 180 13.73 0.81 -11.47
N SER A 181 12.98 -0.12 -10.86
CA SER A 181 11.59 0.14 -10.48
C SER A 181 11.46 1.23 -9.42
N ILE A 182 12.29 1.16 -8.36
CA ILE A 182 12.31 2.15 -7.28
C ILE A 182 12.83 3.49 -7.82
N GLU A 183 13.95 3.51 -8.55
CA GLU A 183 14.52 4.76 -9.08
C GLU A 183 13.58 5.51 -10.02
N LEU A 184 12.94 4.82 -10.98
CA LEU A 184 12.00 5.46 -11.91
C LEU A 184 10.78 6.04 -11.18
N THR A 185 10.22 5.28 -10.24
CA THR A 185 9.02 5.71 -9.50
C THR A 185 9.35 6.86 -8.56
N THR A 186 10.47 6.79 -7.85
CA THR A 186 10.96 7.85 -6.97
C THR A 186 11.29 9.12 -7.74
N GLY A 187 11.92 8.97 -8.91
CA GLY A 187 12.19 10.08 -9.82
C GLY A 187 10.92 10.80 -10.27
N MET A 188 9.86 10.04 -10.59
CA MET A 188 8.56 10.63 -10.92
C MET A 188 7.95 11.40 -9.73
N LEU A 189 8.00 10.85 -8.52
CA LEU A 189 7.52 11.56 -7.33
C LEU A 189 8.31 12.84 -7.08
N ALA A 190 9.64 12.80 -7.26
CA ALA A 190 10.48 13.99 -7.13
C ALA A 190 10.10 15.08 -8.14
N LEU A 191 9.82 14.72 -9.40
CA LEU A 191 9.32 15.67 -10.41
C LEU A 191 7.95 16.25 -10.03
N LEU A 192 7.02 15.41 -9.55
CA LEU A 192 5.68 15.86 -9.16
C LEU A 192 5.70 16.88 -8.02
N PHE A 193 6.62 16.69 -7.07
CA PHE A 193 6.74 17.52 -5.87
C PHE A 193 7.76 18.66 -6.00
N ASP A 194 8.49 18.75 -7.11
CA ASP A 194 9.67 19.62 -7.24
C ASP A 194 10.65 19.40 -6.08
N PHE A 195 10.87 18.12 -5.76
CA PHE A 195 11.70 17.67 -4.63
C PHE A 195 13.18 17.66 -5.03
N PRO A 196 14.11 18.06 -4.13
CA PRO A 196 15.55 18.04 -4.41
C PRO A 196 16.00 16.67 -4.94
N TRP A 197 16.63 16.66 -6.11
CA TRP A 197 16.88 15.43 -6.84
C TRP A 197 17.84 14.50 -6.11
N GLU A 198 18.85 15.08 -5.45
CA GLU A 198 19.83 14.40 -4.61
C GLU A 198 19.18 13.68 -3.42
N ASP A 199 18.08 14.21 -2.90
CA ASP A 199 17.40 13.68 -1.72
C ASP A 199 16.22 12.78 -2.06
N ARG A 200 15.91 12.56 -3.35
CA ARG A 200 14.68 11.87 -3.80
C ARG A 200 14.39 10.53 -3.10
N ARG A 201 15.42 9.78 -2.71
CA ARG A 201 15.31 8.49 -1.97
C ARG A 201 14.70 8.66 -0.56
N LEU A 202 14.64 9.87 -0.01
CA LEU A 202 13.87 10.17 1.20
C LEU A 202 12.37 9.93 1.00
N LEU A 203 11.84 10.16 -0.20
CA LEU A 203 10.42 9.93 -0.51
C LEU A 203 10.05 8.45 -0.35
N THR A 204 10.88 7.54 -0.84
CA THR A 204 10.71 6.09 -0.64
C THR A 204 10.97 5.67 0.80
N PHE A 205 12.00 6.23 1.43
CA PHE A 205 12.30 5.93 2.82
C PHE A 205 11.13 6.25 3.76
N TRP A 206 10.44 7.37 3.56
CA TRP A 206 9.24 7.71 4.33
C TRP A 206 8.00 6.90 3.94
N SER A 207 7.94 6.37 2.71
CA SER A 207 6.82 5.55 2.25
C SER A 207 6.88 4.11 2.78
N ASP A 208 8.08 3.57 2.97
CA ASP A 208 8.30 2.18 3.39
C ASP A 208 8.25 2.01 4.93
N TRP A 209 8.08 3.10 5.68
CA TRP A 209 8.11 3.15 7.15
C TRP A 209 6.73 3.28 7.81
#